data_AF-A0A5J6HXX7-F1
#
_entry.id   AF-A0A5J6HXX7-F1
#
_cell.length_a   1.000
_cell.length_b   1.000
_cell.length_c   1.000
_cell.angle_alpha   90.00
_cell.angle_beta   90.00
_cell.angle_gamma   90.00
#
_symmetry.space_group_name_H-M   'P 1'
#
loop_
_entity.id
_entity.type
_entity.pdbx_description
1 polymer ?
#
loop_
_entity_poly.entity_id
_entity_poly.type
_entity_poly.pdbx_seq_one_letter_code
_entity_poly.pdbx_strand_id
1 'polypeptide(L)'
;MITWSELTDAEPRLLDLEKEVRAEAARADSDPTWSFSIYWSYTLRPAIKPLVGWERDTGAHPRLESEEAWHAAISYLIGLLPEEQGLMAS
;
A
#
# COMPACT_ATOMS: atom_id res chain seq x y z
N MET A 1 -0.81 -17.06 -5.02
CA MET A 1 -0.15 -16.02 -4.22
C MET A 1 0.54 -15.09 -5.20
N ILE A 2 -0.11 -13.98 -5.54
CA ILE A 2 0.46 -12.94 -6.40
C ILE A 2 1.60 -12.24 -5.66
N THR A 3 2.76 -12.10 -6.30
CA THR A 3 3.93 -11.42 -5.75
C THR A 3 3.93 -9.92 -6.07
N TRP A 4 4.70 -9.13 -5.31
CA TRP A 4 4.87 -7.70 -5.60
C TRP A 4 5.44 -7.44 -7.00
N SER A 5 6.40 -8.26 -7.46
CA SER A 5 6.94 -8.16 -8.82
C SER A 5 5.88 -8.39 -9.90
N GLU A 6 5.00 -9.37 -9.70
CA GLU A 6 3.92 -9.61 -10.67
C GLU A 6 2.91 -8.45 -10.71
N LEU A 7 2.68 -7.78 -9.58
CA LEU A 7 1.83 -6.59 -9.51
C LEU A 7 2.48 -5.40 -10.22
N THR A 8 3.76 -5.12 -9.98
CA THR A 8 4.47 -3.98 -10.57
C THR A 8 4.77 -4.17 -12.06
N ASP A 9 4.96 -5.40 -12.53
CA ASP A 9 5.05 -5.71 -13.95
C ASP A 9 3.73 -5.40 -14.69
N ALA A 10 2.59 -5.66 -14.04
CA ALA A 10 1.26 -5.42 -14.60
C ALA A 10 0.78 -3.96 -14.42
N GLU A 11 1.20 -3.29 -13.35
CA GLU A 11 0.88 -1.89 -13.04
C GLU A 11 2.13 -1.15 -12.53
N PRO A 12 2.95 -0.58 -13.45
CA PRO A 12 4.20 0.08 -13.08
C PRO A 12 4.06 1.27 -12.14
N ARG A 13 2.87 1.91 -12.06
CA ARG A 13 2.63 3.01 -11.11
C ARG A 13 2.75 2.57 -9.65
N LEU A 14 2.65 1.27 -9.37
CA LEU A 14 2.91 0.72 -8.05
C LEU A 14 4.36 0.95 -7.60
N LEU A 15 5.32 1.03 -8.53
CA LEU A 15 6.71 1.35 -8.20
C LEU A 15 6.87 2.79 -7.74
N ASP A 16 6.07 3.72 -8.28
CA ASP A 16 6.09 5.11 -7.83
C ASP A 16 5.43 5.24 -6.46
N LEU A 17 4.32 4.53 -6.23
CA LEU A 17 3.70 4.43 -4.91
C LEU A 17 4.66 3.82 -3.87
N GLU A 18 5.43 2.79 -4.23
CA GLU A 18 6.46 2.23 -3.35
C GLU A 18 7.52 3.27 -2.96
N LYS A 19 7.99 4.10 -3.90
CA LYS A 19 8.94 5.19 -3.59
C LYS A 19 8.34 6.20 -2.62
N GLU A 20 7.07 6.57 -2.82
CA GLU A 20 6.35 7.48 -1.93
C GLU A 20 6.21 6.89 -0.52
N VAL A 21 5.83 5.62 -0.41
CA VAL A 21 5.71 4.91 0.87
C VAL A 21 7.06 4.82 1.59
N ARG A 22 8.16 4.54 0.87
CA ARG A 22 9.52 4.53 1.45
C ARG A 22 9.95 5.91 1.93
N ALA A 23 9.64 6.96 1.19
CA ALA A 23 9.91 8.33 1.60
C ALA A 23 9.09 8.71 2.85
N GLU A 24 7.84 8.29 2.90
CA GLU A 24 6.99 8.46 4.07
C GLU A 24 7.53 7.71 5.29
N ALA A 25 7.95 6.45 5.13
CA ALA A 25 8.54 5.66 6.20
C ALA A 25 9.78 6.34 6.81
N ALA A 26 10.67 6.86 5.95
CA ALA A 26 11.84 7.61 6.40
C ALA A 26 11.47 8.91 7.15
N ARG A 27 10.37 9.57 6.77
CA ARG A 27 9.84 10.73 7.51
C ARG A 27 9.28 10.31 8.86
N ALA A 28 8.47 9.25 8.88
CA ALA A 28 7.78 8.72 10.06
C ALA A 28 8.76 8.37 11.19
N ASP A 29 9.93 7.82 10.87
CA ASP A 29 10.98 7.51 11.86
C ASP A 29 11.47 8.75 12.63
N SER A 30 11.32 9.95 12.05
CA SER A 30 11.78 11.22 12.63
C SER A 30 10.64 12.12 13.14
N ASP A 31 9.38 11.73 12.89
CA ASP A 31 8.21 12.55 13.18
C ASP A 31 7.35 11.90 14.29
N PRO A 32 7.40 12.42 15.53
CA PRO A 32 6.63 11.88 16.65
C PRO A 32 5.12 12.10 16.51
N THR A 33 4.67 12.92 15.54
CA THR A 33 3.26 13.16 15.25
C THR A 33 2.73 12.28 14.12
N TRP A 34 3.60 11.47 13.51
CA TRP A 34 3.21 10.56 12.46
C TRP A 34 2.22 9.50 12.97
N SER A 35 1.21 9.20 12.15
CA SER A 35 0.18 8.22 12.49
C SER A 35 -0.11 7.31 11.30
N PHE A 36 0.13 6.01 11.49
CA PHE A 36 -0.21 4.98 10.52
C PHE A 36 -1.67 5.06 10.11
N SER A 37 -2.59 5.17 11.08
CA SER A 37 -4.04 5.23 10.82
C SER A 37 -4.44 6.41 9.93
N ILE A 38 -3.83 7.59 10.12
CA ILE A 38 -4.06 8.76 9.29
C ILE A 38 -3.48 8.54 7.89
N TYR A 39 -2.20 8.12 7.80
CA TYR A 39 -1.54 7.89 6.53
C TYR A 39 -2.27 6.82 5.69
N TRP A 40 -2.63 5.70 6.31
CA TRP A 40 -3.41 4.64 5.68
C TRP A 40 -4.74 5.14 5.14
N SER A 41 -5.55 5.79 5.99
CA SER A 41 -6.93 6.15 5.65
C SER A 41 -7.02 7.25 4.59
N TYR A 42 -6.09 8.22 4.65
CA TYR A 42 -6.19 9.44 3.84
C TYR A 42 -5.17 9.52 2.71
N THR A 43 -4.12 8.69 2.69
CA THR A 43 -3.06 8.73 1.67
C THR A 43 -2.90 7.38 0.97
N LEU A 44 -2.48 6.34 1.69
CA LEU A 44 -2.09 5.06 1.07
C LEU A 44 -3.28 4.29 0.50
N ARG A 45 -4.36 4.10 1.27
CA ARG A 45 -5.55 3.36 0.81
C ARG A 45 -6.22 4.03 -0.39
N PRO A 46 -6.41 5.37 -0.43
CA PRO A 46 -6.90 6.05 -1.63
C PRO A 46 -5.98 5.91 -2.86
N ALA A 47 -4.66 5.92 -2.67
CA ALA A 47 -3.69 5.83 -3.77
C ALA A 47 -3.59 4.42 -4.38
N ILE A 48 -3.65 3.37 -3.54
CA ILE A 48 -3.51 1.98 -3.99
C ILE A 48 -4.81 1.41 -4.61
N LYS A 49 -5.98 1.84 -4.13
CA LYS A 49 -7.31 1.39 -4.61
C LYS A 49 -7.48 1.46 -6.14
N PRO A 50 -7.11 2.52 -6.86
CA PRO A 50 -7.22 2.56 -8.31
C PRO A 50 -6.22 1.67 -9.06
N LEU A 51 -5.17 1.14 -8.42
CA LEU A 51 -4.08 0.41 -9.08
C LEU A 51 -4.26 -1.12 -9.06
N VAL A 52 -4.77 -1.65 -7.95
CA VAL A 52 -4.89 -3.12 -7.69
C VAL A 52 -6.28 -3.49 -7.15
N GLY A 53 -7.23 -2.56 -7.27
CA GLY A 53 -8.66 -2.83 -7.21
C GLY A 53 -9.27 -3.21 -5.85
N TRP A 54 -10.27 -2.42 -5.47
CA TRP A 54 -11.62 -2.89 -5.11
C TRP A 54 -12.55 -1.82 -5.74
N GLU A 55 -13.39 -2.20 -6.73
CA GLU A 55 -14.39 -1.38 -7.49
C GLU A 55 -14.07 -1.02 -8.96
N ARG A 56 -12.88 -1.31 -9.49
CA ARG A 56 -12.71 -1.32 -10.95
C ARG A 56 -13.15 -2.70 -11.44
N ASP A 57 -14.41 -2.86 -11.79
CA ASP A 57 -14.88 -3.99 -12.58
C ASP A 57 -14.81 -3.58 -14.05
N THR A 58 -13.60 -3.24 -14.52
CA THR A 58 -13.41 -2.79 -15.90
C THR A 58 -13.14 -3.97 -16.83
N GLY A 59 -12.77 -5.12 -16.27
CA GLY A 59 -12.41 -6.33 -17.02
C GLY A 59 -11.07 -6.18 -17.77
N ALA A 60 -10.39 -5.03 -17.64
CA ALA A 60 -9.16 -4.74 -18.36
C ALA A 60 -7.97 -5.53 -17.80
N HIS A 61 -7.95 -5.75 -16.48
CA HIS A 61 -6.86 -6.48 -15.81
C HIS A 61 -7.40 -7.43 -14.73
N PRO A 62 -7.94 -8.61 -15.11
CA PRO A 62 -8.59 -9.55 -14.17
C PRO A 62 -7.67 -10.03 -13.03
N ARG A 63 -6.34 -9.99 -13.25
CA ARG A 63 -5.36 -10.34 -12.22
C ARG A 63 -5.15 -9.23 -11.19
N LEU A 64 -5.23 -7.97 -11.62
CA LEU A 64 -5.09 -6.80 -10.75
C LEU A 64 -6.39 -6.45 -10.04
N GLU A 65 -7.54 -6.67 -10.68
CA GLU A 65 -8.87 -6.39 -10.11
C GLU A 65 -9.36 -7.54 -9.22
N SER A 66 -8.52 -8.02 -8.29
CA SER A 66 -8.82 -9.17 -7.44
C SER A 66 -8.52 -8.90 -5.96
N GLU A 67 -9.27 -9.54 -5.07
CA GLU A 67 -9.02 -9.48 -3.62
C GLU A 67 -7.61 -9.98 -3.25
N GLU A 68 -7.08 -10.96 -4.00
CA GLU A 68 -5.72 -11.45 -3.82
C GLU A 68 -4.68 -10.37 -4.17
N ALA A 69 -4.86 -9.64 -5.27
CA ALA A 69 -3.96 -8.54 -5.65
C ALA A 69 -4.04 -7.39 -4.65
N TRP A 70 -5.24 -7.03 -4.20
CA TRP A 70 -5.45 -6.07 -3.13
C TRP A 70 -4.67 -6.45 -1.87
N HIS A 71 -4.87 -7.66 -1.36
CA HIS A 71 -4.19 -8.14 -0.16
C HIS A 71 -2.66 -8.20 -0.31
N ALA A 72 -2.15 -8.73 -1.43
CA ALA A 72 -0.72 -8.79 -1.68
C ALA A 72 -0.09 -7.39 -1.72
N ALA A 73 -0.75 -6.43 -2.38
CA ALA A 73 -0.25 -5.07 -2.51
C ALA A 73 -0.26 -4.31 -1.18
N ILE A 74 -1.35 -4.38 -0.41
CA ILE A 74 -1.43 -3.67 0.88
C ILE A 74 -0.47 -4.30 1.89
N SER A 75 -0.32 -5.63 1.93
CA SER A 75 0.61 -6.30 2.84
C SER A 75 2.06 -5.91 2.55
N TYR A 76 2.44 -5.82 1.28
CA TYR A 76 3.77 -5.36 0.90
C TYR A 76 4.01 -3.91 1.32
N LEU A 77 3.12 -2.99 0.95
CA LEU A 77 3.31 -1.56 1.22
C LEU A 77 3.22 -1.21 2.72
N ILE A 78 2.32 -1.84 3.46
CA ILE A 78 2.25 -1.68 4.93
C ILE A 78 3.53 -2.20 5.59
N GLY A 79 4.10 -3.30 5.11
CA GLY A 79 5.36 -3.85 5.61
C GLY A 79 6.59 -2.96 5.38
N LEU A 80 6.47 -1.88 4.60
CA LEU A 80 7.53 -0.87 4.42
C LEU A 80 7.45 0.25 5.47
N LEU A 81 6.30 0.43 6.10
CA LEU A 81 6.08 1.46 7.10
C LEU A 81 6.64 1.00 8.46
N PRO A 82 7.10 1.93 9.31
CA PRO A 82 7.54 1.57 10.64
C PRO A 82 6.41 0.85 11.38
N GLU A 83 6.77 -0.24 12.07
CA GLU A 83 5.88 -0.88 13.04
C GLU A 83 5.37 0.21 13.98
N GLU A 84 4.06 0.20 14.27
CA GLU A 84 3.46 1.19 15.16
C GLU A 84 4.38 1.42 16.38
N GLN A 85 4.75 2.68 16.67
CA GLN A 85 5.15 3.07 18.02
C GLN A 85 3.93 2.97 18.95
N GLY A 86 3.38 1.76 19.04
CA GLY A 86 2.04 1.42 19.51
C GLY A 86 1.90 -0.05 19.89
N LEU A 87 3.00 -0.77 20.15
CA LEU A 87 2.96 -1.71 21.27
C LEU A 87 2.78 -0.88 22.56
N MET A 88 1.53 -0.57 22.91
CA MET A 88 0.95 -0.44 24.27
C MET A 88 -0.34 0.40 24.27
N ALA A 89 -1.48 -0.27 24.11
CA ALA A 89 -2.61 -0.11 25.03
C ALA A 89 -3.44 -1.39 25.01
N SER A 90 -3.06 -2.31 25.91
CA SER A 90 -3.91 -3.29 26.61
C SER A 90 -4.83 -4.21 25.82
#